data_AF-A0A3D2HP43-F1
#
_entry.id   AF-A0A3D2HP43-F1
#
_cell.length_a   1.000
_cell.length_b   1.000
_cell.length_c   1.000
_cell.angle_alpha   90.00
_cell.angle_beta   90.00
_cell.angle_gamma   90.00
#
_symmetry.space_group_name_H-M   'P 1'
#
loop_
_entity.id
_entity.type
_entity.pdbx_description
1 polymer ?
#
loop_
_entity_poly.entity_id
_entity_poly.type
_entity_poly.pdbx_seq_one_letter_code
_entity_poly.pdbx_strand_id
1 'polypeptide(L)'
;MNTNKLRRLSSVALCALICISAAISFSGCENGKTQSATSDEVATTSPVPASTADEATAVGALESLGIDASTLGIEPNILHDTENAVGFQLEMPNEGDTVAVVHTTLGDFTMRFFPEQAPKTVTNFINLAKEGKYNNTTFHRVVRDFIVQGGHCGNDENAPNGTSSYGTEFEDEFCDKLFNVRGAVSMANSAQDTNGSQFFINQTSAEAYKNNGGWAKLESNWENIKTQLLNYKDSNLLSAFIQKNGNNCYDTDIVPEEVQSLYEANGGNPYLDGAYNAVDRGHTVFAQIIDGMDVVDKIAVVKVDDDDKPVENVVIKSIDITTYSPQTTQTTSQNTGTTSAE
;
A
#
# COMPACT_ATOMS: atom_id res chain seq x y z
N MET A 1 9.50 2.36 -50.06
CA MET A 1 10.47 3.23 -49.35
C MET A 1 9.75 4.53 -49.03
N ASN A 2 9.55 5.00 -47.80
CA ASN A 2 10.03 4.56 -46.50
C ASN A 2 8.98 4.97 -45.45
N THR A 3 8.39 3.98 -44.78
CA THR A 3 7.33 4.09 -43.77
C THR A 3 7.97 4.18 -42.39
N ASN A 4 8.03 5.35 -41.76
CA ASN A 4 8.46 5.49 -40.37
C ASN A 4 7.97 6.80 -39.74
N LYS A 5 6.66 7.01 -39.72
CA LYS A 5 5.99 7.98 -38.82
C LYS A 5 4.55 7.51 -38.58
N LEU A 6 4.38 6.42 -37.83
CA LEU A 6 3.12 6.09 -37.16
C LEU A 6 3.37 4.93 -36.19
N ARG A 7 3.80 5.24 -34.97
CA ARG A 7 3.69 4.37 -33.79
C ARG A 7 4.11 5.16 -32.57
N ARG A 8 3.15 5.86 -31.98
CA ARG A 8 3.13 6.32 -30.59
C ARG A 8 1.75 6.91 -30.38
N LEU A 9 0.81 6.07 -29.98
CA LEU A 9 -0.45 6.44 -29.33
C LEU A 9 -1.09 5.16 -28.79
N SER A 10 -1.64 5.29 -27.59
CA SER A 10 -2.58 4.41 -26.89
C SER A 10 -2.09 3.03 -26.42
N SER A 11 -1.68 2.98 -25.16
CA SER A 11 -1.99 1.85 -24.28
C SER A 11 -2.07 2.36 -22.83
N VAL A 12 -3.11 3.14 -22.57
CA VAL A 12 -3.64 3.42 -21.22
C VAL A 12 -5.02 2.75 -21.17
N ALA A 13 -5.21 1.92 -20.15
CA ALA A 13 -6.44 1.36 -19.60
C ALA A 13 -7.57 0.86 -20.54
N LEU A 14 -7.81 -0.46 -20.51
CA LEU A 14 -9.18 -0.99 -20.61
C LEU A 14 -9.28 -2.35 -19.90
N CYS A 15 -9.43 -2.35 -18.57
CA CYS A 15 -9.97 -3.52 -17.87
C CYS A 15 -11.48 -3.51 -18.02
N ALA A 16 -11.96 -4.09 -19.13
CA ALA A 16 -13.37 -4.37 -19.35
C ALA A 16 -13.74 -5.73 -18.73
N LEU A 17 -14.77 -5.73 -17.87
CA LEU A 17 -15.49 -6.93 -17.41
C LEU A 17 -15.94 -7.80 -18.59
N ILE A 18 -15.66 -9.10 -18.54
CA ILE A 18 -16.42 -10.11 -19.30
C ILE A 18 -16.70 -11.32 -18.40
N CYS A 19 -17.98 -11.45 -18.01
CA CYS A 19 -18.59 -12.73 -17.68
C CYS A 19 -18.72 -13.59 -18.95
N ILE A 20 -18.49 -14.91 -18.85
CA ILE A 20 -19.39 -15.98 -19.33
C ILE A 20 -18.76 -17.37 -19.08
N SER A 21 -19.61 -18.23 -18.55
CA SER A 21 -19.57 -19.68 -18.33
C SER A 21 -19.08 -20.56 -19.50
N ALA A 22 -18.45 -21.70 -19.19
CA ALA A 22 -19.03 -23.04 -19.38
C ALA A 22 -17.98 -24.15 -19.20
N ALA A 23 -18.35 -25.16 -18.40
CA ALA A 23 -17.61 -26.40 -18.16
C ALA A 23 -17.73 -27.39 -19.33
N ILE A 24 -16.66 -28.15 -19.60
CA ILE A 24 -16.74 -29.49 -20.24
C ILE A 24 -15.72 -30.41 -19.55
N SER A 25 -16.24 -31.45 -18.89
CA SER A 25 -15.51 -32.59 -18.35
C SER A 25 -15.13 -33.57 -19.46
N PHE A 26 -13.99 -34.28 -19.33
CA PHE A 26 -13.87 -35.69 -19.76
C PHE A 26 -12.75 -36.42 -18.99
N SER A 27 -13.07 -37.65 -18.59
CA SER A 27 -12.33 -38.62 -17.78
C SER A 27 -11.11 -39.27 -18.45
N GLY A 28 -10.21 -39.89 -17.65
CA GLY A 28 -9.34 -40.96 -18.17
C GLY A 28 -8.16 -41.45 -17.30
N CYS A 29 -8.43 -42.47 -16.47
CA CYS A 29 -7.63 -43.67 -16.10
C CYS A 29 -6.12 -43.64 -15.69
N GLU A 30 -5.90 -43.89 -14.40
CA GLU A 30 -5.36 -45.13 -13.75
C GLU A 30 -4.02 -45.82 -14.12
N ASN A 31 -3.33 -46.22 -13.03
CA ASN A 31 -2.30 -47.27 -12.79
C ASN A 31 -0.87 -47.05 -13.35
N GLY A 32 0.23 -47.23 -12.61
CA GLY A 32 0.51 -47.74 -11.26
C GLY A 32 1.89 -48.43 -11.26
N LYS A 33 2.73 -48.24 -10.23
CA LYS A 33 3.60 -49.29 -9.62
C LYS A 33 4.60 -48.73 -8.59
N THR A 34 4.60 -49.44 -7.47
CA THR A 34 5.44 -49.44 -6.28
C THR A 34 6.90 -49.86 -6.55
N GLN A 35 7.88 -49.34 -5.79
CA GLN A 35 8.78 -50.19 -5.01
C GLN A 35 9.57 -49.43 -3.93
N SER A 36 9.71 -50.13 -2.81
CA SER A 36 10.25 -49.76 -1.51
C SER A 36 11.74 -50.12 -1.40
N ALA A 37 12.51 -49.38 -0.60
CA ALA A 37 13.68 -49.92 0.09
C ALA A 37 13.92 -49.16 1.40
N THR A 38 14.01 -49.94 2.48
CA THR A 38 14.14 -49.57 3.89
C THR A 38 15.60 -49.66 4.32
N SER A 39 16.04 -48.80 5.24
CA SER A 39 17.04 -49.17 6.27
C SER A 39 17.03 -48.17 7.44
N ASP A 40 16.62 -48.69 8.59
CA ASP A 40 16.93 -48.38 10.01
C ASP A 40 18.30 -47.71 10.24
N GLU A 41 18.65 -46.98 11.31
CA GLU A 41 18.06 -46.41 12.53
C GLU A 41 19.27 -45.70 13.22
N VAL A 42 19.07 -44.64 14.02
CA VAL A 42 19.74 -44.37 15.32
C VAL A 42 19.32 -42.98 15.83
N ALA A 43 18.76 -42.98 17.03
CA ALA A 43 18.27 -41.84 17.77
C ALA A 43 19.37 -40.97 18.38
N THR A 44 19.18 -39.65 18.35
CA THR A 44 19.69 -38.72 19.38
C THR A 44 18.63 -37.66 19.68
N THR A 45 18.24 -37.61 20.94
CA THR A 45 17.26 -36.72 21.54
C THR A 45 17.83 -35.30 21.71
N SER A 46 17.13 -34.29 21.19
CA SER A 46 17.27 -32.88 21.54
C SER A 46 15.92 -32.16 21.36
N PRO A 47 15.66 -31.08 22.13
CA PRO A 47 14.33 -30.71 22.56
C PRO A 47 13.50 -30.04 21.46
N VAL A 48 12.21 -30.34 21.49
CA VAL A 48 11.14 -29.71 20.70
C VAL A 48 11.12 -28.20 20.99
N PRO A 49 11.30 -27.30 20.00
CA PRO A 49 10.75 -25.98 20.12
C PRO A 49 9.24 -26.10 19.89
N ALA A 50 8.48 -25.53 20.82
CA ALA A 50 7.04 -25.45 20.74
C ALA A 50 6.63 -24.82 19.40
N SER A 51 5.76 -25.55 18.69
CA SER A 51 4.99 -25.08 17.55
C SER A 51 4.39 -23.71 17.83
N THR A 52 4.98 -22.65 17.29
CA THR A 52 4.26 -21.43 16.97
C THR A 52 3.39 -21.75 15.77
N ALA A 53 2.09 -21.49 15.88
CA ALA A 53 1.15 -21.67 14.79
C ALA A 53 1.66 -20.91 13.55
N ASP A 54 1.55 -21.54 12.38
CA ASP A 54 1.80 -20.94 11.07
C ASP A 54 1.07 -19.60 10.97
N GLU A 55 1.81 -18.50 11.01
CA GLU A 55 1.34 -17.21 10.54
C GLU A 55 1.50 -17.21 9.02
N ALA A 56 0.35 -17.19 8.34
CA ALA A 56 0.28 -17.23 6.89
C ALA A 56 0.88 -15.94 6.30
N THR A 57 2.15 -16.01 5.93
CA THR A 57 2.78 -15.02 5.05
C THR A 57 2.16 -15.14 3.66
N ALA A 58 2.24 -14.08 2.84
CA ALA A 58 1.80 -14.08 1.43
C ALA A 58 2.30 -15.29 0.61
N VAL A 59 3.46 -15.84 0.96
CA VAL A 59 4.01 -17.09 0.40
C VAL A 59 3.12 -18.30 0.70
N GLY A 60 2.58 -18.38 1.92
CA GLY A 60 1.67 -19.45 2.35
C GLY A 60 0.38 -19.53 1.52
N ALA A 61 -0.12 -18.39 1.03
CA ALA A 61 -1.30 -18.36 0.17
C ALA A 61 -1.07 -19.14 -1.13
N LEU A 62 0.03 -18.87 -1.84
CA LEU A 62 0.37 -19.57 -3.09
C LEU A 62 0.75 -21.02 -2.85
N GLU A 63 1.51 -21.30 -1.79
CA GLU A 63 1.91 -22.66 -1.42
C GLU A 63 0.69 -23.53 -1.11
N SER A 64 -0.33 -22.98 -0.43
CA SER A 64 -1.59 -23.68 -0.16
C SER A 64 -2.34 -24.08 -1.44
N LEU A 65 -2.14 -23.34 -2.54
CA LEU A 65 -2.68 -23.63 -3.87
C LEU A 65 -1.78 -24.58 -4.68
N GLY A 66 -0.62 -24.96 -4.13
CA GLY A 66 0.40 -25.76 -4.79
C GLY A 66 1.20 -24.98 -5.84
N ILE A 67 1.33 -23.66 -5.68
CA ILE A 67 2.17 -22.79 -6.51
C ILE A 67 3.48 -22.53 -5.76
N ASP A 68 4.60 -22.86 -6.38
CA ASP A 68 5.92 -22.58 -5.82
C ASP A 68 6.30 -21.11 -6.08
N ALA A 69 6.10 -20.27 -5.06
CA ALA A 69 6.35 -18.84 -5.10
C ALA A 69 7.81 -18.49 -5.47
N SER A 70 8.78 -19.31 -5.02
CA SER A 70 10.20 -19.07 -5.26
C SER A 70 10.54 -19.12 -6.76
N THR A 71 9.87 -19.98 -7.52
CA THR A 71 10.07 -20.09 -8.98
C THR A 71 9.57 -18.87 -9.75
N LEU A 72 8.77 -18.02 -9.10
CA LEU A 72 8.16 -16.82 -9.66
C LEU A 72 8.86 -15.54 -9.21
N GLY A 73 9.88 -15.63 -8.36
CA GLY A 73 10.58 -14.48 -7.78
C GLY A 73 9.71 -13.69 -6.80
N ILE A 74 8.79 -14.37 -6.10
CA ILE A 74 7.89 -13.77 -5.11
C ILE A 74 8.54 -13.96 -3.74
N GLU A 75 9.10 -12.89 -3.19
CA GLU A 75 9.83 -12.89 -1.91
C GLU A 75 9.54 -11.56 -1.16
N PRO A 76 8.31 -11.39 -0.65
CA PRO A 76 7.88 -10.11 -0.12
C PRO A 76 8.65 -9.74 1.15
N ASN A 77 9.13 -8.50 1.20
CA ASN A 77 9.77 -7.90 2.37
C ASN A 77 8.70 -7.40 3.34
N ILE A 78 8.19 -8.30 4.19
CA ILE A 78 7.17 -8.00 5.21
C ILE A 78 7.82 -8.00 6.59
N LEU A 79 7.76 -6.84 7.25
CA LEU A 79 8.02 -6.72 8.67
C LEU A 79 6.79 -7.18 9.46
N HIS A 80 6.99 -8.19 10.31
CA HIS A 80 6.01 -8.61 11.32
C HIS A 80 6.26 -7.85 12.62
N ASP A 81 5.49 -6.79 12.84
CA ASP A 81 5.67 -5.90 13.98
C ASP A 81 4.88 -6.44 15.18
N THR A 82 5.62 -6.94 16.17
CA THR A 82 5.09 -7.51 17.42
C THR A 82 4.96 -6.49 18.54
N GLU A 83 5.52 -5.30 18.37
CA GLU A 83 5.57 -4.27 19.41
C GLU A 83 4.36 -3.34 19.33
N ASN A 84 3.80 -3.15 18.13
CA ASN A 84 2.69 -2.24 17.89
C ASN A 84 1.37 -2.97 17.64
N ALA A 85 0.27 -2.40 18.17
CA ALA A 85 -1.07 -2.90 17.92
C ALA A 85 -1.62 -2.42 16.56
N VAL A 86 -2.58 -3.15 15.99
CA VAL A 86 -3.30 -2.69 14.80
C VAL A 86 -3.96 -1.34 15.08
N GLY A 87 -3.72 -0.38 14.19
CA GLY A 87 -4.24 0.98 14.31
C GLY A 87 -3.30 1.97 15.02
N PHE A 88 -2.14 1.54 15.54
CA PHE A 88 -1.15 2.45 16.15
C PHE A 88 -0.74 3.60 15.21
N GLN A 89 -0.79 3.37 13.89
CA GLN A 89 -0.51 4.37 12.88
C GLN A 89 -1.39 5.63 13.00
N LEU A 90 -2.58 5.51 13.58
CA LEU A 90 -3.55 6.60 13.78
C LEU A 90 -3.31 7.40 15.06
N GLU A 91 -2.40 6.95 15.92
CA GLU A 91 -2.07 7.67 17.14
C GLU A 91 -1.33 8.98 16.81
N MET A 92 -1.36 9.94 17.75
CA MET A 92 -0.53 11.14 17.61
C MET A 92 0.95 10.80 17.88
N PRO A 93 1.90 11.44 17.19
CA PRO A 93 3.32 11.28 17.48
C PRO A 93 3.66 11.75 18.90
N ASN A 94 4.76 11.22 19.45
CA ASN A 94 5.30 11.67 20.71
C ASN A 94 5.99 13.03 20.55
N GLU A 95 6.07 13.80 21.63
CA GLU A 95 6.84 15.05 21.65
C GLU A 95 8.30 14.77 21.26
N GLY A 96 8.82 15.53 20.29
CA GLY A 96 10.16 15.36 19.76
C GLY A 96 10.26 14.44 18.53
N ASP A 97 9.22 13.66 18.22
CA ASP A 97 9.21 12.82 17.00
C ASP A 97 9.37 13.67 15.75
N THR A 98 10.06 13.14 14.75
CA THR A 98 10.22 13.82 13.47
C THR A 98 8.91 13.78 12.69
N VAL A 99 8.48 14.94 12.18
CA VAL A 99 7.29 15.11 11.34
C VAL A 99 7.63 15.96 10.11
N ALA A 100 6.76 15.92 9.11
CA ALA A 100 6.81 16.83 7.97
C ALA A 100 5.60 17.74 7.94
N VAL A 101 5.83 19.04 7.84
CA VAL A 101 4.81 20.04 7.50
C VAL A 101 4.92 20.32 6.00
N VAL A 102 3.85 20.00 5.26
CA VAL A 102 3.80 20.15 3.81
C VAL A 102 2.99 21.41 3.48
N HIS A 103 3.66 22.41 2.92
CA HIS A 103 3.04 23.67 2.53
C HIS A 103 2.54 23.57 1.09
N THR A 104 1.24 23.70 0.87
CA THR A 104 0.67 23.62 -0.49
C THR A 104 0.05 24.95 -0.94
N THR A 105 -0.43 24.99 -2.17
CA THR A 105 -1.25 26.10 -2.66
C THR A 105 -2.63 26.20 -1.99
N LEU A 106 -3.13 25.11 -1.38
CA LEU A 106 -4.46 25.04 -0.76
C LEU A 106 -4.45 25.01 0.77
N GLY A 107 -3.27 25.15 1.38
CA GLY A 107 -3.07 25.11 2.83
C GLY A 107 -1.96 24.16 3.21
N ASP A 108 -1.81 23.95 4.51
CA ASP A 108 -0.75 23.12 5.07
C ASP A 108 -1.35 21.85 5.67
N PHE A 109 -0.61 20.75 5.58
CA PHE A 109 -0.94 19.53 6.31
C PHE A 109 0.33 18.96 6.94
N THR A 110 0.16 18.24 8.04
CA THR A 110 1.28 17.64 8.80
C THR A 110 1.14 16.14 8.81
N MET A 111 2.27 15.43 8.69
CA MET A 111 2.30 13.98 8.73
C MET A 111 3.39 13.45 9.68
N ARG A 112 3.06 12.36 10.38
CA ARG A 112 4.02 11.56 11.16
C ARG A 112 4.65 10.48 10.28
N PHE A 113 5.87 10.06 10.62
CA PHE A 113 6.60 9.00 9.92
C PHE A 113 6.61 7.68 10.71
N PHE A 114 6.97 6.59 10.02
CA PHE A 114 7.15 5.25 10.58
C PHE A 114 8.56 4.70 10.27
N PRO A 115 9.64 5.30 10.83
CA PRO A 115 11.01 4.95 10.47
C PRO A 115 11.45 3.55 10.90
N GLU A 116 10.80 2.94 11.89
CA GLU A 116 11.06 1.56 12.29
C GLU A 116 10.48 0.56 11.29
N GLN A 117 9.31 0.86 10.72
CA GLN A 117 8.58 -0.03 9.82
C GLN A 117 8.96 0.15 8.34
N ALA A 118 9.29 1.38 7.92
CA ALA A 118 9.68 1.70 6.53
C ALA A 118 10.93 2.59 6.49
N PRO A 119 12.08 2.13 7.03
CA PRO A 119 13.28 2.95 7.24
C PRO A 119 13.84 3.58 5.97
N LYS A 120 13.94 2.85 4.86
CA LYS A 120 14.48 3.38 3.59
C LYS A 120 13.51 4.37 2.97
N THR A 121 12.22 4.09 3.03
CA THR A 121 11.19 4.96 2.48
C THR A 121 11.12 6.29 3.23
N VAL A 122 11.13 6.26 4.56
CA VAL A 122 11.17 7.47 5.38
C VAL A 122 12.46 8.25 5.14
N THR A 123 13.60 7.57 5.08
CA THR A 123 14.90 8.20 4.78
C THR A 123 14.88 8.88 3.40
N ASN A 124 14.34 8.19 2.40
CA ASN A 124 14.19 8.72 1.04
C ASN A 124 13.37 10.01 1.03
N PHE A 125 12.20 9.98 1.66
CA PHE A 125 11.32 11.14 1.72
C PHE A 125 11.99 12.32 2.43
N ILE A 126 12.58 12.10 3.60
CA ILE A 126 13.24 13.15 4.39
C ILE A 126 14.41 13.79 3.63
N ASN A 127 15.22 12.99 2.94
CA ASN A 127 16.34 13.50 2.15
C ASN A 127 15.86 14.39 1.00
N LEU A 128 14.89 13.90 0.21
CA LEU A 128 14.30 14.68 -0.90
C LEU A 128 13.65 15.99 -0.41
N ALA A 129 12.97 15.96 0.74
CA ALA A 129 12.39 17.15 1.36
C ALA A 129 13.46 18.16 1.80
N LYS A 130 14.50 17.71 2.52
CA LYS A 130 15.60 18.58 2.97
C LYS A 130 16.40 19.19 1.82
N GLU A 131 16.52 18.48 0.70
CA GLU A 131 17.13 18.99 -0.52
C GLU A 131 16.21 19.91 -1.34
N GLY A 132 14.95 20.09 -0.93
CA GLY A 132 13.97 20.90 -1.63
C GLY A 132 13.51 20.30 -2.96
N LYS A 133 13.69 18.98 -3.17
CA LYS A 133 13.32 18.30 -4.43
C LYS A 133 11.82 18.28 -4.68
N TYR A 134 11.03 18.25 -3.61
CA TYR A 134 9.56 18.36 -3.69
C TYR A 134 9.08 19.79 -3.96
N ASN A 135 9.92 20.82 -3.81
CA ASN A 135 9.51 22.20 -3.97
C ASN A 135 9.06 22.46 -5.42
N ASN A 136 7.86 23.02 -5.55
CA ASN A 136 7.16 23.27 -6.80
C ASN A 136 6.74 22.01 -7.59
N THR A 137 6.79 20.82 -6.98
CA THR A 137 6.15 19.63 -7.57
C THR A 137 4.63 19.72 -7.45
N THR A 138 3.90 19.10 -8.37
CA THR A 138 2.43 19.10 -8.40
C THR A 138 1.85 17.82 -7.84
N PHE A 139 0.61 17.88 -7.35
CA PHE A 139 -0.26 16.71 -7.31
C PHE A 139 -0.79 16.46 -8.72
N HIS A 140 -0.17 15.52 -9.44
CA HIS A 140 -0.43 15.28 -10.87
C HIS A 140 -1.55 14.27 -11.13
N ARG A 141 -2.06 13.61 -10.09
CA ARG A 141 -3.22 12.70 -10.21
C ARG A 141 -4.10 12.78 -8.96
N VAL A 142 -5.37 13.08 -9.15
CA VAL A 142 -6.37 13.20 -8.07
C VAL A 142 -7.60 12.42 -8.47
N VAL A 143 -7.90 11.37 -7.71
CA VAL A 143 -9.08 10.53 -7.92
C VAL A 143 -9.96 10.65 -6.69
N ARG A 144 -11.15 11.22 -6.88
CA ARG A 144 -12.12 11.41 -5.80
C ARG A 144 -12.46 10.06 -5.15
N ASP A 145 -12.51 10.06 -3.82
CA ASP A 145 -12.79 8.86 -3.00
C ASP A 145 -11.79 7.70 -3.25
N PHE A 146 -10.57 8.03 -3.67
CA PHE A 146 -9.49 7.06 -3.84
C PHE A 146 -8.14 7.59 -3.33
N ILE A 147 -7.44 8.44 -4.10
CA ILE A 147 -6.11 8.95 -3.73
C ILE A 147 -5.83 10.37 -4.26
N VAL A 148 -4.91 11.06 -3.59
CA VAL A 148 -4.23 12.29 -4.06
C VAL A 148 -2.75 11.97 -4.24
N GLN A 149 -2.26 11.95 -5.48
CA GLN A 149 -0.91 11.51 -5.85
C GLN A 149 -0.07 12.68 -6.38
N GLY A 150 1.19 12.76 -5.93
CA GLY A 150 2.12 13.82 -6.27
C GLY A 150 3.58 13.43 -6.04
N GLY A 151 4.44 14.43 -5.84
CA GLY A 151 5.82 14.21 -5.40
C GLY A 151 6.79 13.71 -6.48
N HIS A 152 6.46 13.85 -7.77
CA HIS A 152 7.37 13.46 -8.85
C HIS A 152 8.62 14.37 -8.84
N CYS A 153 9.71 13.90 -8.24
CA CYS A 153 10.99 14.60 -8.23
C CYS A 153 11.82 14.22 -9.45
N GLY A 154 12.49 15.22 -10.04
CA GLY A 154 13.30 15.02 -11.23
C GLY A 154 12.50 15.07 -12.53
N ASN A 155 13.20 14.98 -13.66
CA ASN A 155 12.62 14.97 -15.02
C ASN A 155 13.28 13.87 -15.89
N ASP A 156 13.82 12.83 -15.25
CA ASP A 156 14.45 11.72 -15.97
C ASP A 156 13.36 10.84 -16.60
N GLU A 157 13.35 10.76 -17.92
CA GLU A 157 12.42 9.92 -18.67
C GLU A 157 12.58 8.43 -18.37
N ASN A 158 13.71 8.03 -17.78
CA ASN A 158 13.97 6.67 -17.32
C ASN A 158 13.53 6.42 -15.87
N ALA A 159 13.02 7.44 -15.17
CA ALA A 159 12.51 7.35 -13.80
C ALA A 159 11.01 7.73 -13.77
N PRO A 160 10.11 6.89 -14.33
CA PRO A 160 8.68 7.19 -14.39
C PRO A 160 8.04 7.38 -13.02
N ASN A 161 8.60 6.78 -11.96
CA ASN A 161 8.17 6.93 -10.55
C ASN A 161 8.86 8.11 -9.84
N GLY A 162 9.58 8.95 -10.59
CA GLY A 162 10.44 10.03 -10.10
C GLY A 162 11.75 9.50 -9.48
N THR A 163 12.74 10.36 -9.34
CA THR A 163 14.07 9.99 -8.85
C THR A 163 14.09 9.92 -7.32
N SER A 164 14.48 8.78 -6.75
CA SER A 164 14.71 8.64 -5.31
C SER A 164 15.97 9.40 -4.86
N SER A 165 16.13 9.62 -3.55
CA SER A 165 17.37 10.16 -2.97
C SER A 165 18.59 9.24 -3.16
N TYR A 166 18.37 7.97 -3.50
CA TYR A 166 19.43 7.00 -3.77
C TYR A 166 19.89 7.01 -5.24
N GLY A 167 19.20 7.74 -6.11
CA GLY A 167 19.48 7.85 -7.54
C GLY A 167 18.94 6.70 -8.39
N THR A 168 18.45 5.62 -7.77
CA THR A 168 17.78 4.48 -8.43
C THR A 168 16.48 4.14 -7.73
N GLU A 169 15.62 3.35 -8.37
CA GLU A 169 14.49 2.74 -7.68
C GLU A 169 14.97 1.87 -6.51
N PHE A 170 14.11 1.70 -5.51
CA PHE A 170 14.39 0.90 -4.31
C PHE A 170 13.21 0.01 -3.92
N GLU A 171 13.51 -0.97 -3.08
CA GLU A 171 12.61 -2.03 -2.63
C GLU A 171 11.36 -1.54 -1.89
N ASP A 172 10.34 -2.39 -1.88
CA ASP A 172 9.17 -2.22 -1.01
C ASP A 172 9.50 -2.59 0.46
N GLU A 173 8.83 -1.92 1.41
CA GLU A 173 8.94 -2.16 2.85
C GLU A 173 7.54 -2.33 3.44
N PHE A 174 6.99 -3.55 3.35
CA PHE A 174 5.65 -3.82 3.88
C PHE A 174 5.71 -4.11 5.38
N CYS A 175 4.65 -3.75 6.09
CA CYS A 175 4.51 -4.02 7.53
C CYS A 175 3.08 -4.47 7.83
N ASP A 176 2.92 -5.52 8.63
CA ASP A 176 1.62 -6.07 9.02
C ASP A 176 0.88 -5.25 10.10
N LYS A 177 1.38 -4.05 10.40
CA LYS A 177 0.75 -3.04 11.26
C LYS A 177 0.58 -1.68 10.57
N LEU A 178 1.00 -1.52 9.31
CA LEU A 178 0.79 -0.31 8.53
C LEU A 178 -0.12 -0.57 7.31
N PHE A 179 -1.19 0.22 7.23
CA PHE A 179 -2.32 -0.02 6.34
C PHE A 179 -2.64 1.25 5.53
N ASN A 180 -3.11 1.08 4.30
CA ASN A 180 -3.59 2.11 3.39
C ASN A 180 -4.99 2.65 3.78
N VAL A 181 -5.21 2.90 5.09
CA VAL A 181 -6.40 3.58 5.61
C VAL A 181 -6.43 5.04 5.17
N ARG A 182 -7.57 5.72 5.33
CA ARG A 182 -7.67 7.15 4.98
C ARG A 182 -6.61 8.00 5.70
N GLY A 183 -5.95 8.87 4.96
CA GLY A 183 -4.86 9.73 5.44
C GLY A 183 -3.50 9.02 5.52
N ALA A 184 -3.41 7.71 5.26
CA ALA A 184 -2.12 7.05 5.09
C ALA A 184 -1.42 7.59 3.84
N VAL A 185 -0.11 7.79 3.97
CA VAL A 185 0.79 8.25 2.90
C VAL A 185 1.68 7.09 2.49
N SER A 186 1.60 6.74 1.20
CA SER A 186 2.24 5.54 0.65
C SER A 186 3.03 5.86 -0.61
N MET A 187 4.06 5.07 -0.89
CA MET A 187 4.82 5.22 -2.13
C MET A 187 4.01 4.77 -3.34
N ALA A 188 4.02 5.59 -4.39
CA ALA A 188 3.56 5.14 -5.70
C ALA A 188 4.69 4.35 -6.37
N ASN A 189 4.35 3.22 -6.96
CA ASN A 189 5.25 2.36 -7.71
C ASN A 189 4.54 1.84 -8.97
N SER A 190 5.29 1.24 -9.88
CA SER A 190 4.78 0.67 -11.15
C SER A 190 4.82 -0.86 -11.18
N ALA A 191 5.55 -1.44 -10.25
CA ALA A 191 5.73 -2.85 -9.98
C ALA A 191 6.43 -2.99 -8.61
N GLN A 192 6.60 -4.23 -8.17
CA GLN A 192 7.46 -4.59 -7.04
C GLN A 192 8.84 -3.90 -7.16
N ASP A 193 9.31 -3.35 -6.05
CA ASP A 193 10.64 -2.75 -5.87
C ASP A 193 10.97 -1.61 -6.85
N THR A 194 9.95 -0.85 -7.24
CA THR A 194 10.09 0.32 -8.14
C THR A 194 9.83 1.65 -7.45
N ASN A 195 10.10 1.75 -6.15
CA ASN A 195 9.85 2.99 -5.39
C ASN A 195 10.82 4.10 -5.84
N GLY A 196 10.26 5.27 -6.13
CA GLY A 196 11.00 6.45 -6.58
C GLY A 196 10.87 7.62 -5.61
N SER A 197 10.19 8.68 -6.04
CA SER A 197 9.84 9.83 -5.18
C SER A 197 8.34 10.09 -5.11
N GLN A 198 7.57 9.53 -6.04
CA GLN A 198 6.13 9.72 -6.02
C GLN A 198 5.49 9.05 -4.81
N PHE A 199 4.54 9.75 -4.20
CA PHE A 199 3.73 9.25 -3.12
C PHE A 199 2.27 9.63 -3.35
N PHE A 200 1.37 8.98 -2.63
CA PHE A 200 -0.04 9.32 -2.60
C PHE A 200 -0.60 9.32 -1.19
N ILE A 201 -1.70 10.05 -1.00
CA ILE A 201 -2.47 10.11 0.23
C ILE A 201 -3.81 9.42 0.00
N ASN A 202 -4.14 8.44 0.83
CA ASN A 202 -5.39 7.70 0.77
C ASN A 202 -6.58 8.58 1.15
N GLN A 203 -7.62 8.59 0.31
CA GLN A 203 -8.78 9.50 0.42
C GLN A 203 -10.12 8.79 0.58
N THR A 204 -10.19 7.48 0.35
CA THR A 204 -11.43 6.72 0.50
C THR A 204 -11.97 6.84 1.93
N SER A 205 -13.14 7.47 2.11
CA SER A 205 -13.79 7.56 3.41
C SER A 205 -14.37 6.20 3.85
N ALA A 206 -14.64 6.04 5.15
CA ALA A 206 -15.32 4.83 5.65
C ALA A 206 -16.69 4.61 4.99
N GLU A 207 -17.40 5.69 4.65
CA GLU A 207 -18.66 5.63 3.91
C GLU A 207 -18.44 5.18 2.46
N ALA A 208 -17.48 5.77 1.75
CA ALA A 208 -17.14 5.36 0.38
C ALA A 208 -16.68 3.90 0.32
N TYR A 209 -15.86 3.47 1.27
CA TYR A 209 -15.42 2.07 1.40
C TYR A 209 -16.60 1.11 1.50
N LYS A 210 -17.57 1.41 2.38
CA LYS A 210 -18.80 0.61 2.54
C LYS A 210 -19.67 0.63 1.29
N ASN A 211 -19.85 1.80 0.67
CA ASN A 211 -20.63 1.96 -0.56
C ASN A 211 -20.02 1.19 -1.75
N ASN A 212 -18.70 1.01 -1.75
CA ASN A 212 -17.98 0.23 -2.74
C ASN A 212 -17.98 -1.29 -2.45
N GLY A 213 -18.74 -1.73 -1.44
CA GLY A 213 -18.97 -3.14 -1.11
C GLY A 213 -18.09 -3.71 0.02
N GLY A 214 -17.16 -2.92 0.55
CA GLY A 214 -16.32 -3.28 1.69
C GLY A 214 -15.66 -4.66 1.57
N TRP A 215 -15.60 -5.38 2.69
CA TRP A 215 -14.98 -6.71 2.78
C TRP A 215 -15.61 -7.75 1.88
N ALA A 216 -16.95 -7.79 1.77
CA ALA A 216 -17.64 -8.73 0.90
C ALA A 216 -17.21 -8.61 -0.58
N LYS A 217 -16.89 -7.40 -1.04
CA LYS A 217 -16.36 -7.19 -2.40
C LYS A 217 -14.92 -7.71 -2.54
N LEU A 218 -14.08 -7.49 -1.54
CA LEU A 218 -12.70 -7.96 -1.52
C LEU A 218 -12.62 -9.49 -1.46
N GLU A 219 -13.40 -10.11 -0.59
CA GLU A 219 -13.52 -11.57 -0.47
C GLU A 219 -13.96 -12.19 -1.80
N SER A 220 -15.01 -11.64 -2.42
CA SER A 220 -15.47 -12.11 -3.73
C SER A 220 -14.42 -11.94 -4.83
N ASN A 221 -13.60 -10.89 -4.77
CA ASN A 221 -12.50 -10.69 -5.72
C ASN A 221 -11.39 -11.72 -5.47
N TRP A 222 -11.04 -11.97 -4.20
CA TRP A 222 -10.03 -12.94 -3.83
C TRP A 222 -10.40 -14.35 -4.28
N GLU A 223 -11.63 -14.80 -4.00
CA GLU A 223 -12.13 -16.11 -4.45
C GLU A 223 -12.06 -16.27 -5.98
N ASN A 224 -12.36 -15.20 -6.72
CA ASN A 224 -12.24 -15.20 -8.17
C ASN A 224 -10.78 -15.31 -8.64
N ILE A 225 -9.87 -14.55 -8.02
CA ILE A 225 -8.44 -14.58 -8.36
C ILE A 225 -7.80 -15.91 -7.97
N LYS A 226 -8.12 -16.46 -6.80
CA LYS A 226 -7.70 -17.78 -6.33
C LYS A 226 -8.06 -18.87 -7.32
N THR A 227 -9.29 -18.83 -7.85
CA THR A 227 -9.74 -19.74 -8.92
C THR A 227 -8.89 -19.58 -10.19
N GLN A 228 -8.57 -18.35 -10.58
CA GLN A 228 -7.73 -18.10 -11.76
C GLN A 228 -6.29 -18.57 -11.54
N LEU A 229 -5.69 -18.32 -10.38
CA LEU A 229 -4.37 -18.82 -10.00
C LEU A 229 -4.31 -20.34 -10.13
N LEU A 230 -5.31 -21.06 -9.61
CA LEU A 230 -5.41 -22.52 -9.75
C LEU A 230 -5.52 -22.97 -11.21
N ASN A 231 -6.22 -22.23 -12.08
CA ASN A 231 -6.32 -22.55 -13.50
C ASN A 231 -5.01 -22.31 -14.26
N TYR A 232 -4.20 -21.34 -13.82
CA TYR A 232 -2.93 -20.99 -14.44
C TYR A 232 -1.71 -21.65 -13.80
N LYS A 233 -1.83 -22.31 -12.64
CA LYS A 233 -0.68 -22.76 -11.84
C LYS A 233 0.34 -23.61 -12.59
N ASP A 234 -0.13 -24.48 -13.49
CA ASP A 234 0.71 -25.37 -14.31
C ASP A 234 0.92 -24.81 -15.73
N SER A 235 0.46 -23.59 -16.00
CA SER A 235 0.52 -22.93 -17.31
C SER A 235 1.75 -22.03 -17.43
N ASN A 236 2.31 -21.97 -18.63
CA ASN A 236 3.33 -20.97 -18.99
C ASN A 236 2.80 -19.52 -18.99
N LEU A 237 1.51 -19.31 -18.74
CA LEU A 237 0.87 -18.00 -18.63
C LEU A 237 0.79 -17.47 -17.19
N LEU A 238 1.20 -18.25 -16.18
CA LEU A 238 1.08 -17.84 -14.77
C LEU A 238 1.79 -16.51 -14.47
N SER A 239 3.04 -16.34 -14.91
CA SER A 239 3.79 -15.10 -14.68
C SER A 239 3.14 -13.90 -15.37
N ALA A 240 2.60 -14.07 -16.58
CA ALA A 240 1.88 -13.01 -17.28
C ALA A 240 0.54 -12.68 -16.60
N PHE A 241 -0.14 -13.69 -16.05
CA PHE A 241 -1.33 -13.52 -15.23
C PHE A 241 -1.02 -12.71 -13.98
N ILE A 242 0.02 -13.07 -13.24
CA ILE A 242 0.47 -12.36 -12.02
C ILE A 242 0.89 -10.94 -12.36
N GLN A 243 1.65 -10.73 -13.42
CA GLN A 243 2.05 -9.38 -13.86
C GLN A 243 0.84 -8.48 -14.12
N LYS A 244 -0.24 -9.04 -14.70
CA LYS A 244 -1.44 -8.28 -15.04
C LYS A 244 -2.38 -8.09 -13.85
N ASN A 245 -2.51 -9.08 -12.98
CA ASN A 245 -3.56 -9.15 -11.97
C ASN A 245 -3.05 -9.09 -10.52
N GLY A 246 -1.74 -8.99 -10.31
CA GLY A 246 -1.13 -9.15 -8.98
C GLY A 246 -1.65 -8.18 -7.94
N ASN A 247 -1.98 -6.95 -8.33
CA ASN A 247 -2.60 -5.96 -7.43
C ASN A 247 -3.98 -6.40 -6.91
N ASN A 248 -4.63 -7.39 -7.55
CA ASN A 248 -5.91 -7.95 -7.11
C ASN A 248 -5.74 -9.25 -6.31
N CYS A 249 -4.51 -9.76 -6.13
CA CYS A 249 -4.22 -10.95 -5.34
C CYS A 249 -4.18 -10.65 -3.83
N TYR A 250 -5.13 -9.85 -3.34
CA TYR A 250 -5.26 -9.53 -1.93
C TYR A 250 -5.94 -10.69 -1.20
N ASP A 251 -5.18 -11.41 -0.37
CA ASP A 251 -5.64 -12.60 0.32
C ASP A 251 -6.44 -12.23 1.57
N THR A 252 -7.77 -12.23 1.43
CA THR A 252 -8.67 -11.91 2.55
C THR A 252 -8.76 -13.01 3.60
N ASP A 253 -8.29 -14.24 3.32
CA ASP A 253 -8.40 -15.36 4.26
C ASP A 253 -7.48 -15.19 5.47
N ILE A 254 -6.42 -14.39 5.30
CA ILE A 254 -5.37 -14.17 6.30
C ILE A 254 -5.47 -12.80 6.98
N VAL A 255 -6.43 -11.95 6.57
CA VAL A 255 -6.60 -10.61 7.15
C VAL A 255 -7.29 -10.71 8.51
N PRO A 256 -6.63 -10.27 9.61
CA PRO A 256 -7.22 -10.34 10.95
C PRO A 256 -8.48 -9.48 11.10
N GLU A 257 -9.43 -9.91 11.95
CA GLU A 257 -10.68 -9.16 12.22
C GLU A 257 -10.43 -7.72 12.71
N GLU A 258 -9.34 -7.49 13.44
CA GLU A 258 -8.94 -6.16 13.90
C GLU A 258 -8.54 -5.23 12.73
N VAL A 259 -7.89 -5.76 11.70
CA VAL A 259 -7.58 -5.03 10.46
C VAL A 259 -8.86 -4.75 9.70
N GLN A 260 -9.78 -5.72 9.66
CA GLN A 260 -11.08 -5.52 9.04
C GLN A 260 -11.86 -4.37 9.70
N SER A 261 -11.89 -4.39 11.04
CA SER A 261 -12.52 -3.36 11.86
C SER A 261 -11.87 -1.98 11.65
N LEU A 262 -10.54 -1.93 11.52
CA LEU A 262 -9.81 -0.69 11.25
C LEU A 262 -10.30 -0.02 9.96
N TYR A 263 -10.45 -0.78 8.87
CA TYR A 263 -10.93 -0.26 7.59
C TYR A 263 -12.42 0.10 7.61
N GLU A 264 -13.26 -0.66 8.31
CA GLU A 264 -14.68 -0.32 8.47
C GLU A 264 -14.89 1.00 9.23
N ALA A 265 -14.00 1.32 10.16
CA ALA A 265 -14.03 2.54 10.94
C ALA A 265 -13.44 3.74 10.18
N ASN A 266 -12.34 3.55 9.45
CA ASN A 266 -11.53 4.65 8.93
C ASN A 266 -11.59 4.83 7.40
N GLY A 267 -12.05 3.82 6.67
CA GLY A 267 -11.94 3.77 5.22
C GLY A 267 -10.50 3.55 4.76
N GLY A 268 -10.27 3.74 3.47
CA GLY A 268 -9.00 3.47 2.79
C GLY A 268 -9.13 2.42 1.70
N ASN A 269 -8.00 1.84 1.32
CA ASN A 269 -7.89 0.92 0.18
C ASN A 269 -7.12 -0.35 0.58
N PRO A 270 -7.79 -1.37 1.19
CA PRO A 270 -7.13 -2.56 1.73
C PRO A 270 -6.27 -3.31 0.70
N TYR A 271 -6.74 -3.40 -0.54
CA TYR A 271 -6.05 -4.10 -1.62
C TYR A 271 -4.69 -3.49 -2.02
N LEU A 272 -4.32 -2.34 -1.46
CA LEU A 272 -3.00 -1.73 -1.62
C LEU A 272 -2.00 -2.20 -0.55
N ASP A 273 -2.44 -2.91 0.48
CA ASP A 273 -1.57 -3.40 1.56
C ASP A 273 -0.77 -4.62 1.09
N GLY A 274 0.55 -4.43 0.92
CA GLY A 274 1.44 -5.50 0.45
C GLY A 274 1.58 -6.67 1.41
N ALA A 275 1.39 -6.43 2.72
CA ALA A 275 1.50 -7.46 3.76
C ALA A 275 0.50 -8.62 3.59
N TYR A 276 -0.63 -8.38 2.91
CA TYR A 276 -1.67 -9.40 2.65
C TYR A 276 -1.87 -9.67 1.16
N ASN A 277 -0.90 -9.32 0.31
CA ASN A 277 -0.96 -9.64 -1.11
C ASN A 277 -0.18 -10.92 -1.40
N ALA A 278 -0.85 -11.95 -1.93
CA ALA A 278 -0.28 -13.27 -2.17
C ALA A 278 0.86 -13.31 -3.20
N VAL A 279 1.06 -12.26 -4.00
CA VAL A 279 2.06 -12.25 -5.09
C VAL A 279 3.01 -11.05 -5.01
N ASP A 280 3.26 -10.56 -3.79
CA ASP A 280 4.26 -9.52 -3.53
C ASP A 280 3.99 -8.23 -4.32
N ARG A 281 2.77 -7.70 -4.15
CA ARG A 281 2.31 -6.43 -4.74
C ARG A 281 1.68 -5.57 -3.68
N GLY A 282 1.89 -4.26 -3.75
CA GLY A 282 1.29 -3.32 -2.83
C GLY A 282 2.04 -2.01 -2.84
N HIS A 283 1.74 -1.18 -1.85
CA HIS A 283 2.35 0.13 -1.68
C HIS A 283 2.87 0.30 -0.26
N THR A 284 4.13 0.67 -0.15
CA THR A 284 4.80 0.93 1.13
C THR A 284 4.18 2.14 1.82
N VAL A 285 3.48 1.91 2.93
CA VAL A 285 2.98 2.97 3.82
C VAL A 285 4.13 3.44 4.70
N PHE A 286 4.42 4.74 4.71
CA PHE A 286 5.56 5.28 5.46
C PHE A 286 5.21 6.50 6.33
N ALA A 287 4.01 7.04 6.19
CA ALA A 287 3.53 8.16 6.99
C ALA A 287 2.01 8.17 7.12
N GLN A 288 1.51 8.95 8.08
CA GLN A 288 0.08 9.20 8.30
C GLN A 288 -0.15 10.70 8.50
N ILE A 289 -1.17 11.27 7.85
CA ILE A 289 -1.60 12.65 8.11
C ILE A 289 -2.15 12.76 9.54
N ILE A 290 -1.61 13.70 10.31
CA ILE A 290 -2.00 13.97 11.71
C ILE A 290 -2.69 15.33 11.90
N ASP A 291 -2.54 16.23 10.94
CA ASP A 291 -3.22 17.53 10.91
C ASP A 291 -3.38 18.03 9.46
N GLY A 292 -4.40 18.84 9.21
CA GLY A 292 -4.68 19.40 7.87
C GLY A 292 -5.35 18.41 6.90
N MET A 293 -6.08 17.41 7.41
CA MET A 293 -6.82 16.49 6.54
C MET A 293 -7.89 17.22 5.71
N ASP A 294 -8.45 18.32 6.22
CA ASP A 294 -9.37 19.20 5.47
C ASP A 294 -8.69 19.89 4.27
N VAL A 295 -7.38 20.13 4.34
CA VAL A 295 -6.58 20.63 3.21
C VAL A 295 -6.46 19.54 2.16
N VAL A 296 -6.14 18.31 2.56
CA VAL A 296 -6.06 17.20 1.60
C VAL A 296 -7.43 16.93 0.97
N ASP A 297 -8.53 17.08 1.72
CA ASP A 297 -9.90 16.98 1.20
C ASP A 297 -10.20 18.07 0.16
N LYS A 298 -9.73 19.30 0.37
CA LYS A 298 -9.82 20.37 -0.65
C LYS A 298 -9.07 19.99 -1.92
N ILE A 299 -7.90 19.36 -1.80
CA ILE A 299 -7.12 18.86 -2.95
C ILE A 299 -7.91 17.75 -3.66
N ALA A 300 -8.50 16.81 -2.92
CA ALA A 300 -9.19 15.64 -3.45
C ALA A 300 -10.45 15.97 -4.29
N VAL A 301 -10.99 17.19 -4.16
CA VAL A 301 -12.21 17.63 -4.86
C VAL A 301 -11.95 18.72 -5.91
N VAL A 302 -10.69 19.03 -6.22
CA VAL A 302 -10.38 19.93 -7.33
C VAL A 302 -10.87 19.37 -8.65
N LYS A 303 -11.14 20.26 -9.61
CA LYS A 303 -11.51 19.84 -10.96
C LYS A 303 -10.31 19.17 -11.64
N VAL A 304 -10.53 17.98 -12.20
CA VAL A 304 -9.54 17.23 -12.98
C VAL A 304 -9.94 17.14 -14.46
N ASP A 305 -8.98 16.80 -15.31
CA ASP A 305 -9.19 16.41 -16.70
C ASP A 305 -9.46 14.89 -16.84
N ASP A 306 -9.49 14.39 -18.07
CA ASP A 306 -9.79 12.98 -18.37
C ASP A 306 -8.69 12.01 -17.92
N ASP A 307 -7.50 12.51 -17.57
CA ASP A 307 -6.34 11.73 -17.07
C ASP A 307 -6.20 11.86 -15.53
N ASP A 308 -7.27 12.26 -14.83
CA ASP A 308 -7.30 12.53 -13.39
C ASP A 308 -6.34 13.67 -12.94
N LYS A 309 -5.84 14.49 -13.87
CA LYS A 309 -4.90 15.57 -13.54
C LYS A 309 -5.65 16.84 -13.18
N PRO A 310 -5.30 17.53 -12.07
CA PRO A 310 -5.90 18.83 -11.75
C PRO A 310 -5.80 19.84 -12.90
N VAL A 311 -6.92 20.47 -13.25
CA VAL A 311 -6.98 21.52 -14.29
C VAL A 311 -6.20 22.76 -13.85
N GLU A 312 -6.28 23.09 -12.57
CA GLU A 312 -5.43 24.08 -11.92
C GLU A 312 -4.40 23.35 -11.06
N ASN A 313 -3.12 23.67 -11.26
CA ASN A 313 -2.04 23.00 -10.54
C ASN A 313 -2.19 23.23 -9.03
N VAL A 314 -2.29 22.12 -8.29
CA VAL A 314 -2.05 22.11 -6.85
C VAL A 314 -0.58 21.77 -6.62
N VAL A 315 0.13 22.65 -5.92
CA VAL A 315 1.60 22.63 -5.84
C VAL A 315 2.06 22.46 -4.40
N ILE A 316 3.05 21.62 -4.19
CA ILE A 316 3.85 21.57 -2.95
C ILE A 316 4.86 22.72 -3.01
N LYS A 317 4.66 23.76 -2.21
CA LYS A 317 5.55 24.93 -2.16
C LYS A 317 6.88 24.58 -1.48
N SER A 318 6.80 23.94 -0.32
CA SER A 318 7.93 23.48 0.48
C SER A 318 7.50 22.38 1.45
N ILE A 319 8.47 21.66 1.98
CA ILE A 319 8.27 20.68 3.05
C ILE A 319 9.28 20.95 4.15
N ASP A 320 8.80 21.21 5.36
CA ASP A 320 9.64 21.43 6.53
C ASP A 320 9.71 20.14 7.35
N ILE A 321 10.91 19.58 7.48
CA ILE A 321 11.18 18.46 8.40
C ILE A 321 11.49 19.05 9.77
N THR A 322 10.60 18.81 10.73
CA THR A 322 10.67 19.40 12.08
C THR A 322 10.34 18.37 13.15
N THR A 323 10.39 18.78 14.42
CA THR A 323 9.98 17.96 15.57
C THR A 323 8.56 18.29 15.99
N TYR A 324 7.77 17.26 16.30
CA TYR A 324 6.43 17.43 16.83
C TYR A 324 6.46 18.02 18.24
N SER A 325 5.56 18.97 18.50
CA SER A 325 5.32 19.52 19.83
C SER A 325 3.80 19.60 20.04
N PRO A 326 3.25 18.93 21.07
CA PRO A 326 1.82 19.03 21.38
C PRO A 326 1.46 20.48 21.71
N GLN A 327 0.46 21.04 21.02
CA GLN A 327 -0.05 22.36 21.39
C GLN A 327 -0.62 22.29 22.81
N THR A 328 0.00 23.01 23.76
CA THR A 328 -0.50 23.07 25.13
C THR A 328 -1.81 23.86 25.13
N THR A 329 -2.96 23.18 25.25
CA THR A 329 -4.24 23.86 25.50
C THR A 329 -4.13 24.66 26.80
N GLN A 330 -4.04 25.99 26.69
CA GLN A 330 -4.20 26.88 27.83
C GLN A 330 -5.64 26.79 28.32
N THR A 331 -5.87 26.00 29.37
CA THR A 331 -7.10 26.04 30.15
C THR A 331 -7.26 27.45 30.71
N THR A 332 -8.15 28.24 30.12
CA THR A 332 -8.53 29.56 30.62
C THR A 332 -9.31 29.35 31.91
N SER A 333 -8.63 29.34 33.05
CA SER A 333 -9.29 29.33 34.36
C SER A 333 -9.97 30.70 34.53
N GLN A 334 -11.31 30.72 34.41
CA GLN A 334 -12.08 31.92 34.70
C GLN A 334 -11.91 32.30 36.17
N ASN A 335 -11.30 33.47 36.36
CA ASN A 335 -11.18 34.15 37.63
C ASN A 335 -12.56 34.70 38.02
N THR A 336 -13.33 33.95 38.81
CA THR A 336 -14.53 34.49 39.48
C THR A 336 -14.07 35.39 40.62
N GLY A 337 -13.93 36.68 40.34
CA GLY A 337 -13.80 37.71 41.35
C GLY A 337 -15.08 37.79 42.18
N THR A 338 -15.03 37.34 43.43
CA THR A 338 -16.07 37.62 44.42
C THR A 338 -15.98 39.08 44.81
N THR A 339 -16.95 39.87 44.37
CA THR A 339 -17.19 41.24 44.83
C THR A 339 -17.75 41.16 46.25
N SER A 340 -17.01 41.68 47.22
CA SER A 340 -17.52 42.05 48.53
C SER A 340 -18.45 43.25 48.37
N ALA A 341 -19.68 43.12 48.87
CA ALA A 341 -20.58 44.25 49.14
C ALA A 341 -21.22 44.04 50.51
N GLU A 342 -21.37 45.17 51.20
CA GLU A 342 -21.67 45.43 52.61
C GLU A 342 -22.97 44.84 53.15
#